data_AF-A0A1J6J493-F1
#
_entry.id   AF-A0A1J6J493-F1
#
_cell.length_a   1.000
_cell.length_b   1.000
_cell.length_c   1.000
_cell.angle_alpha   90.00
_cell.angle_beta   90.00
_cell.angle_gamma   90.00
#
_symmetry.space_group_name_H-M   'P 1'
#
loop_
_entity.id
_entity.type
_entity.pdbx_description
1 polymer ?
#
loop_
_entity_poly.entity_id
_entity_poly.type
_entity_poly.pdbx_seq_one_letter_code
_entity_poly.pdbx_strand_id
1 'polypeptide(L)'
;MDADYGIGRELSDVQKHRSQYQPELPPCLQGTTVRVELGDATTASDPSGEHTISRSFPHTYGQPLAHFLRATAKVTDAQIITEHPAKRVGVVFCGRQSPGGHNVIWGIHDALKIHNPNSTLLGFLGGSEGLFAQKTLEITNDVLSTYKNQGGYDMLGRTKDQIRSTEQVNAAMAACKALKLDALIIIGGVTSNTDAAQLAETFAEAKCQTKVVGVPVTLNGDLKNQFVETNVGFDTICKVNSQLISNVCTDALSAEKYYYFIRLMGRKASHVALECTLQSHPNMVILGEEVAASKLTLFDITNKICDAVQARAEQDKNHGVILLPEGLIESIPEVYALLQEIHGLLRQGVSADKISSQLSPWASALFEFLPPFIKKQLLLYPESDDSAQLSQIETEKLIAHLVETEMNKRLKEGTYKGKKFNAICHFFGYQARGSLPSKFDCDYAYVLGHICYHILAAGLNGYMATVTNLKNPVNKWRCAAAPITAMMTVKRYGRGPGNAAIGKPAVHPATVDLKGKAYELLSQNATKFLLDDVYRNPGPLQFDGPGADAKAVTLCVEDQDYMGRIKKLQEYLDKVRTIVKPGCSQDVLKAALSAMASVTDILSVMSSPSTVNTPF
;
A
#
# COMPACT_ATOMS: atom_id res chain seq x y z
N MET A 1 0.56 -24.07 -21.61
CA MET A 1 0.87 -23.33 -20.36
C MET A 1 -0.18 -23.80 -19.38
N ASP A 2 0.00 -25.05 -18.99
CA ASP A 2 -0.97 -25.84 -18.27
C ASP A 2 -0.47 -25.82 -16.83
N ALA A 3 -0.82 -24.73 -16.15
CA ALA A 3 -0.51 -24.53 -14.76
C ALA A 3 -1.70 -25.01 -13.94
N ASP A 4 -1.43 -25.75 -12.87
CA ASP A 4 -2.40 -26.39 -11.96
C ASP A 4 -3.14 -25.36 -11.09
N TYR A 5 -3.85 -24.43 -11.73
CA TYR A 5 -4.69 -23.43 -11.11
C TYR A 5 -6.00 -24.05 -10.60
N GLY A 6 -6.44 -23.67 -9.41
CA GLY A 6 -7.67 -24.18 -8.78
C GLY A 6 -7.63 -25.64 -8.33
N ILE A 7 -6.56 -26.38 -8.59
CA ILE A 7 -6.42 -27.77 -8.15
C ILE A 7 -6.18 -27.80 -6.63
N GLY A 8 -6.88 -28.73 -5.97
CA GLY A 8 -6.77 -28.95 -4.52
C GLY A 8 -5.35 -29.32 -4.09
N ARG A 9 -4.85 -28.65 -3.06
CA ARG A 9 -3.49 -28.86 -2.52
C ARG A 9 -3.51 -29.79 -1.32
N GLU A 10 -2.49 -30.63 -1.17
CA GLU A 10 -2.21 -31.27 0.11
C GLU A 10 -1.77 -30.20 1.13
N LEU A 11 -2.44 -30.16 2.28
CA LEU A 11 -2.20 -29.18 3.32
C LEU A 11 -1.48 -29.81 4.52
N SER A 12 -0.45 -29.13 5.03
CA SER A 12 0.14 -29.45 6.34
C SER A 12 -0.89 -29.27 7.46
N ASP A 13 -0.66 -29.86 8.64
CA ASP A 13 -1.67 -29.85 9.71
C ASP A 13 -1.99 -28.44 10.23
N VAL A 14 -1.00 -27.54 10.24
CA VAL A 14 -1.22 -26.11 10.51
C VAL A 14 -2.13 -25.48 9.46
N GLN A 15 -1.93 -25.80 8.17
CA GLN A 15 -2.78 -25.29 7.09
C GLN A 15 -4.20 -25.86 7.13
N LYS A 16 -4.36 -27.16 7.45
CA LYS A 16 -5.66 -27.82 7.66
C LYS A 16 -6.41 -27.19 8.83
N HIS A 17 -5.72 -26.85 9.93
CA HIS A 17 -6.33 -26.14 11.04
C HIS A 17 -6.67 -24.69 10.66
N ARG A 18 -5.79 -23.99 9.92
CA ARG A 18 -6.05 -22.61 9.47
C ARG A 18 -7.20 -22.51 8.47
N SER A 19 -7.45 -23.49 7.60
CA SER A 19 -8.61 -23.45 6.70
C SER A 19 -9.96 -23.57 7.42
N GLN A 20 -9.96 -23.99 8.71
CA GLN A 20 -11.14 -24.03 9.59
C GLN A 20 -11.44 -22.68 10.27
N TYR A 21 -10.49 -21.73 10.29
CA TYR A 21 -10.72 -20.41 10.88
C TYR A 21 -11.79 -19.66 10.07
N GLN A 22 -12.88 -19.27 10.72
CA GLN A 22 -13.93 -18.47 10.10
C GLN A 22 -13.67 -16.98 10.38
N PRO A 23 -13.37 -16.15 9.36
CA PRO A 23 -13.15 -14.73 9.55
C PRO A 23 -14.40 -14.03 10.09
N GLU A 24 -14.20 -13.03 10.94
CA GLU A 24 -15.29 -12.24 11.49
C GLU A 24 -15.87 -11.27 10.44
N LEU A 25 -17.20 -11.08 10.47
CA LEU A 25 -17.90 -10.15 9.58
C LEU A 25 -18.51 -9.00 10.41
N PRO A 26 -18.22 -7.72 10.10
CA PRO A 26 -18.83 -6.58 10.76
C PRO A 26 -20.36 -6.66 10.69
N PRO A 27 -21.08 -6.40 11.79
CA PRO A 27 -22.53 -6.55 11.82
C PRO A 27 -23.35 -5.76 10.80
N CYS A 28 -22.78 -4.75 10.13
CA CYS A 28 -23.44 -4.04 9.02
C CYS A 28 -23.50 -4.85 7.71
N LEU A 29 -22.71 -5.92 7.57
CA LEU A 29 -22.72 -6.84 6.43
C LEU A 29 -23.33 -8.21 6.79
N GLN A 30 -23.80 -8.40 8.02
CA GLN A 30 -24.40 -9.66 8.46
C GLN A 30 -25.85 -9.79 7.99
N GLY A 31 -26.19 -10.95 7.43
CA GLY A 31 -27.51 -11.24 6.85
C GLY A 31 -27.62 -10.78 5.39
N THR A 32 -28.84 -10.80 4.85
CA THR A 32 -29.11 -10.44 3.45
C THR A 32 -29.55 -8.99 3.24
N THR A 33 -30.00 -8.31 4.30
CA THR A 33 -30.53 -6.93 4.20
C THR A 33 -29.49 -5.92 4.66
N VAL A 34 -28.75 -5.37 3.70
CA VAL A 34 -27.81 -4.26 3.92
C VAL A 34 -28.41 -2.96 3.38
N ARG A 35 -28.27 -1.88 4.16
CA ARG A 35 -28.65 -0.53 3.75
C ARG A 35 -27.44 0.21 3.19
N VAL A 36 -27.66 0.95 2.11
CA VAL A 36 -26.65 1.80 1.47
C VAL A 36 -27.07 3.25 1.65
N GLU A 37 -26.31 3.98 2.45
CA GLU A 37 -26.40 5.43 2.57
C GLU A 37 -25.41 6.05 1.60
N LEU A 38 -25.89 6.85 0.65
CA LEU A 38 -25.04 7.67 -0.21
C LEU A 38 -24.85 9.02 0.47
N GLY A 39 -23.62 9.31 0.86
CA GLY A 39 -23.22 10.60 1.45
C GLY A 39 -22.91 11.65 0.39
N ASP A 40 -22.15 12.66 0.78
CA ASP A 40 -21.77 13.76 -0.10
C ASP A 40 -20.89 13.32 -1.28
N ALA A 41 -20.96 14.10 -2.37
CA ALA A 41 -20.10 13.98 -3.54
C ALA A 41 -18.61 14.19 -3.16
N THR A 42 -17.73 13.29 -3.58
CA THR A 42 -16.30 13.42 -3.29
C THR A 42 -15.60 14.42 -4.20
N THR A 43 -14.71 15.23 -3.63
CA THR A 43 -13.72 16.02 -4.37
C THR A 43 -12.42 15.24 -4.59
N ALA A 44 -11.57 15.71 -5.50
CA ALA A 44 -10.18 15.24 -5.60
C ALA A 44 -9.40 15.48 -4.29
N SER A 45 -8.43 14.60 -3.99
CA SER A 45 -7.56 14.74 -2.81
C SER A 45 -6.58 15.92 -2.89
N ASP A 46 -6.23 16.37 -4.10
CA ASP A 46 -5.48 17.61 -4.36
C ASP A 46 -6.31 18.55 -5.25
N PRO A 47 -6.76 19.72 -4.74
CA PRO A 47 -7.45 20.73 -5.52
C PRO A 47 -6.67 21.19 -6.77
N SER A 48 -5.33 21.13 -6.75
CA SER A 48 -4.50 21.51 -7.89
C SER A 48 -4.63 20.55 -9.08
N GLY A 49 -5.05 19.30 -8.83
CA GLY A 49 -5.28 18.27 -9.85
C GLY A 49 -6.72 18.17 -10.34
N GLU A 50 -7.69 18.76 -9.61
CA GLU A 50 -9.13 18.55 -9.78
C GLU A 50 -9.61 18.70 -11.24
N HIS A 51 -9.33 19.83 -11.89
CA HIS A 51 -9.74 20.07 -13.29
C HIS A 51 -9.16 19.03 -14.27
N THR A 52 -7.97 18.50 -13.99
CA THR A 52 -7.37 17.47 -14.86
C THR A 52 -8.02 16.11 -14.60
N ILE A 53 -8.31 15.77 -13.34
CA ILE A 53 -9.00 14.53 -12.96
C ILE A 53 -10.42 14.53 -13.53
N SER A 54 -11.21 15.58 -13.31
CA SER A 54 -12.61 15.67 -13.78
C SER A 54 -12.71 15.64 -15.31
N ARG A 55 -11.75 16.23 -16.03
CA ARG A 55 -11.66 16.15 -17.50
C ARG A 55 -11.27 14.76 -18.00
N SER A 56 -10.44 14.02 -17.26
CA SER A 56 -10.04 12.65 -17.62
C SER A 56 -11.04 11.58 -17.18
N PHE A 57 -11.91 11.88 -16.21
CA PHE A 57 -12.88 10.96 -15.61
C PHE A 57 -14.31 11.54 -15.57
N PRO A 58 -14.88 12.02 -16.69
CA PRO A 58 -16.19 12.69 -16.71
C PRO A 58 -17.37 11.81 -16.25
N HIS A 59 -17.25 10.47 -16.27
CA HIS A 59 -18.30 9.54 -15.84
C HIS A 59 -18.12 9.00 -14.41
N THR A 60 -16.92 9.10 -13.83
CA THR A 60 -16.61 8.57 -12.48
C THR A 60 -16.07 9.62 -11.49
N TYR A 61 -15.85 10.86 -11.91
CA TYR A 61 -15.56 11.97 -10.99
C TYR A 61 -16.82 12.43 -10.22
N GLY A 62 -16.63 12.99 -9.02
CA GLY A 62 -17.71 13.63 -8.24
C GLY A 62 -18.78 12.67 -7.68
N GLN A 63 -18.55 11.35 -7.74
CA GLN A 63 -19.47 10.36 -7.21
C GLN A 63 -19.55 10.43 -5.66
N PRO A 64 -20.67 10.03 -5.03
CA PRO A 64 -20.82 10.09 -3.58
C PRO A 64 -20.02 9.01 -2.85
N LEU A 65 -19.73 9.23 -1.56
CA LEU A 65 -19.33 8.12 -0.68
C LEU A 65 -20.50 7.18 -0.42
N ALA A 66 -20.26 5.87 -0.36
CA ALA A 66 -21.27 4.89 0.02
C ALA A 66 -20.96 4.27 1.39
N HIS A 67 -21.96 4.16 2.25
CA HIS A 67 -21.83 3.57 3.59
C HIS A 67 -22.77 2.39 3.75
N PHE A 68 -22.22 1.27 4.22
CA PHE A 68 -22.97 0.04 4.44
C PHE A 68 -23.40 -0.07 5.90
N LEU A 69 -24.71 -0.08 6.12
CA LEU A 69 -25.35 -0.03 7.43
C LEU A 69 -26.25 -1.25 7.67
N ARG A 70 -26.42 -1.61 8.95
CA ARG A 70 -27.38 -2.65 9.37
C ARG A 70 -28.80 -2.30 8.91
N ALA A 71 -29.62 -3.30 8.61
CA ALA A 71 -31.05 -3.13 8.36
C ALA A 71 -31.81 -2.32 9.44
N THR A 72 -31.35 -2.35 10.69
CA THR A 72 -31.95 -1.64 11.83
C THR A 72 -31.54 -0.16 11.94
N ALA A 73 -30.60 0.33 11.12
CA ALA A 73 -30.17 1.72 11.14
C ALA A 73 -31.27 2.65 10.59
N LYS A 74 -31.83 3.50 11.46
CA LYS A 74 -32.82 4.51 11.10
C LYS A 74 -32.14 5.72 10.43
N VAL A 75 -31.91 5.59 9.12
CA VAL A 75 -31.49 6.67 8.22
C VAL A 75 -32.63 6.91 7.23
N THR A 76 -32.98 8.18 7.00
CA THR A 76 -34.14 8.59 6.18
C THR A 76 -33.98 8.29 4.69
N ASP A 77 -32.74 8.36 4.19
CA ASP A 77 -32.45 8.39 2.75
C ASP A 77 -31.59 7.19 2.28
N ALA A 78 -31.43 6.17 3.15
CA ALA A 78 -30.65 4.98 2.82
C ALA A 78 -31.44 4.00 1.95
N GLN A 79 -30.89 3.65 0.79
CA GLN A 79 -31.41 2.61 -0.09
C GLN A 79 -31.36 1.25 0.62
N ILE A 80 -32.48 0.53 0.64
CA ILE A 80 -32.51 -0.87 1.10
C ILE A 80 -32.33 -1.76 -0.12
N ILE A 81 -31.30 -2.60 -0.13
CA ILE A 81 -31.15 -3.64 -1.15
C ILE A 81 -32.08 -4.79 -0.76
N THR A 82 -33.20 -4.93 -1.47
CA THR A 82 -34.20 -5.99 -1.26
C THR A 82 -34.19 -7.05 -2.36
N GLU A 83 -33.67 -6.71 -3.55
CA GLU A 83 -33.58 -7.62 -4.68
C GLU A 83 -32.14 -8.07 -4.90
N HIS A 84 -31.96 -9.39 -4.98
CA HIS A 84 -30.67 -10.02 -5.20
C HIS A 84 -30.76 -10.90 -6.46
N PRO A 85 -30.77 -10.31 -7.68
CA PRO A 85 -30.72 -11.09 -8.92
C PRO A 85 -29.41 -11.88 -9.01
N ALA A 86 -29.40 -12.98 -9.76
CA ALA A 86 -28.20 -13.77 -9.98
C ALA A 86 -27.12 -12.91 -10.66
N LYS A 87 -25.92 -12.87 -10.07
CA LYS A 87 -24.80 -12.05 -10.57
C LYS A 87 -23.67 -12.91 -11.13
N ARG A 88 -23.04 -12.45 -12.21
CA ARG A 88 -21.87 -13.07 -12.82
C ARG A 88 -20.67 -12.15 -12.68
N VAL A 89 -19.76 -12.49 -11.78
CA VAL A 89 -18.64 -11.63 -11.37
C VAL A 89 -17.32 -12.22 -11.83
N GLY A 90 -16.48 -11.41 -12.47
CA GLY A 90 -15.08 -11.75 -12.74
C GLY A 90 -14.16 -11.20 -11.66
N VAL A 91 -13.09 -11.92 -11.31
CA VAL A 91 -12.07 -11.48 -10.35
C VAL A 91 -10.66 -11.74 -10.88
N VAL A 92 -9.77 -10.78 -10.69
CA VAL A 92 -8.37 -10.84 -11.16
C VAL A 92 -7.39 -10.36 -10.09
N PHE A 93 -6.32 -11.13 -9.90
CA PHE A 93 -5.19 -10.74 -9.05
C PHE A 93 -4.19 -9.91 -9.84
N CYS A 94 -3.95 -8.67 -9.39
CA CYS A 94 -3.05 -7.73 -10.03
C CYS A 94 -1.85 -7.35 -9.15
N GLY A 95 -0.65 -7.31 -9.75
CA GLY A 95 0.59 -6.93 -9.07
C GLY A 95 1.34 -8.09 -8.40
N ARG A 96 2.10 -7.77 -7.34
CA ARG A 96 2.89 -8.74 -6.55
C ARG A 96 1.95 -9.43 -5.53
N GLN A 97 2.15 -10.72 -5.26
CA GLN A 97 1.29 -11.47 -4.35
C GLN A 97 1.39 -10.99 -2.89
N SER A 98 0.28 -11.02 -2.15
CA SER A 98 0.15 -10.56 -0.76
C SER A 98 -0.66 -11.58 0.05
N PRO A 99 -0.28 -11.89 1.31
CA PRO A 99 -1.10 -12.72 2.20
C PRO A 99 -2.52 -12.17 2.34
N GLY A 100 -3.53 -13.05 2.35
CA GLY A 100 -4.95 -12.66 2.48
C GLY A 100 -5.68 -12.46 1.15
N GLY A 101 -5.01 -12.41 -0.01
CA GLY A 101 -5.71 -12.27 -1.30
C GLY A 101 -6.76 -13.34 -1.59
N HIS A 102 -6.51 -14.60 -1.22
CA HIS A 102 -7.49 -15.68 -1.32
C HIS A 102 -8.74 -15.44 -0.44
N ASN A 103 -8.60 -14.78 0.72
CA ASN A 103 -9.73 -14.44 1.59
C ASN A 103 -10.65 -13.38 0.98
N VAL A 104 -10.15 -12.48 0.13
CA VAL A 104 -11.01 -11.56 -0.64
C VAL A 104 -11.92 -12.35 -1.58
N ILE A 105 -11.37 -13.32 -2.32
CA ILE A 105 -12.14 -14.16 -3.24
C ILE A 105 -13.16 -15.01 -2.47
N TRP A 106 -12.77 -15.56 -1.32
CA TRP A 106 -13.70 -16.28 -0.44
C TRP A 106 -14.86 -15.37 0.05
N GLY A 107 -14.55 -14.14 0.49
CA GLY A 107 -15.58 -13.16 0.89
C GLY A 107 -16.56 -12.82 -0.24
N ILE A 108 -16.06 -12.62 -1.47
CA ILE A 108 -16.90 -12.39 -2.66
C ILE A 108 -17.77 -13.61 -2.95
N HIS A 109 -17.21 -14.82 -2.94
CA HIS A 109 -17.93 -16.07 -3.20
C HIS A 109 -19.08 -16.25 -2.21
N ASP A 110 -18.80 -16.14 -0.91
CA ASP A 110 -19.79 -16.35 0.14
C ASP A 110 -20.88 -15.27 0.08
N ALA A 111 -20.52 -13.99 -0.12
CA ALA A 111 -21.49 -12.92 -0.30
C ALA A 111 -22.41 -13.16 -1.51
N LEU A 112 -21.86 -13.58 -2.65
CA LEU A 112 -22.65 -13.92 -3.85
C LEU A 112 -23.62 -15.07 -3.56
N LYS A 113 -23.16 -16.16 -2.94
CA LYS A 113 -23.97 -17.37 -2.69
C LYS A 113 -25.02 -17.16 -1.59
N ILE A 114 -24.73 -16.37 -0.55
CA ILE A 114 -25.66 -16.02 0.53
C ILE A 114 -26.86 -15.24 -0.01
N HIS A 115 -26.62 -14.27 -0.90
CA HIS A 115 -27.68 -13.42 -1.44
C HIS A 115 -28.41 -14.04 -2.64
N ASN A 116 -27.72 -14.77 -3.52
CA ASN A 116 -28.36 -15.56 -4.57
C ASN A 116 -27.49 -16.78 -4.97
N PRO A 117 -27.90 -18.02 -4.66
CA PRO A 117 -27.14 -19.24 -4.96
C PRO A 117 -26.77 -19.44 -6.44
N ASN A 118 -27.56 -18.89 -7.36
CA ASN A 118 -27.34 -18.97 -8.81
C ASN A 118 -26.27 -17.98 -9.32
N SER A 119 -25.73 -17.13 -8.46
CA SER A 119 -24.61 -16.24 -8.82
C SER A 119 -23.34 -17.05 -9.08
N THR A 120 -22.50 -16.58 -10.01
CA THR A 120 -21.27 -17.25 -10.45
C THR A 120 -20.07 -16.31 -10.30
N LEU A 121 -18.94 -16.87 -9.86
CA LEU A 121 -17.68 -16.14 -9.67
C LEU A 121 -16.60 -16.79 -10.55
N LEU A 122 -15.98 -15.99 -11.42
CA LEU A 122 -14.97 -16.44 -12.39
C LEU A 122 -13.62 -15.80 -12.07
N GLY A 123 -12.62 -16.60 -11.73
CA GLY A 123 -11.24 -16.14 -11.55
C GLY A 123 -10.47 -16.16 -12.87
N PHE A 124 -9.81 -15.05 -13.22
CA PHE A 124 -8.99 -14.96 -14.43
C PHE A 124 -7.57 -15.52 -14.24
N LEU A 125 -7.16 -16.44 -15.11
CA LEU A 125 -5.96 -17.26 -14.98
C LEU A 125 -4.70 -16.56 -15.53
N GLY A 126 -3.73 -16.30 -14.66
CA GLY A 126 -2.50 -15.57 -15.00
C GLY A 126 -2.63 -14.05 -14.95
N GLY A 127 -3.70 -13.52 -14.36
CA GLY A 127 -3.93 -12.07 -14.24
C GLY A 127 -4.55 -11.45 -15.50
N SER A 128 -4.08 -10.25 -15.87
CA SER A 128 -4.56 -9.49 -17.04
C SER A 128 -4.47 -10.27 -18.36
N GLU A 129 -3.40 -11.06 -18.56
CA GLU A 129 -3.28 -11.94 -19.72
C GLU A 129 -4.41 -12.98 -19.80
N GLY A 130 -4.86 -13.48 -18.64
CA GLY A 130 -6.03 -14.35 -18.52
C GLY A 130 -7.33 -13.63 -18.83
N LEU A 131 -7.47 -12.37 -18.39
CA LEU A 131 -8.59 -11.49 -18.72
C LEU A 131 -8.68 -11.25 -20.23
N PHE A 132 -7.58 -10.84 -20.87
CA PHE A 132 -7.55 -10.59 -22.32
C PHE A 132 -7.82 -11.86 -23.13
N ALA A 133 -7.25 -13.00 -22.71
CA ALA A 133 -7.43 -14.30 -23.36
C ALA A 133 -8.72 -15.05 -22.95
N GLN A 134 -9.57 -14.45 -22.11
CA GLN A 134 -10.81 -15.05 -21.59
C GLN A 134 -10.61 -16.41 -20.88
N LYS A 135 -9.43 -16.62 -20.28
CA LYS A 135 -9.10 -17.85 -19.54
C LYS A 135 -9.58 -17.73 -18.10
N THR A 136 -10.68 -18.42 -17.80
CA THR A 136 -11.34 -18.38 -16.50
C THR A 136 -11.43 -19.75 -15.83
N LEU A 137 -11.35 -19.75 -14.50
CA LEU A 137 -11.78 -20.84 -13.61
C LEU A 137 -13.05 -20.41 -12.88
N GLU A 138 -14.07 -21.25 -12.79
CA GLU A 138 -15.20 -21.00 -11.89
C GLU A 138 -14.79 -21.31 -10.44
N ILE A 139 -14.98 -20.34 -9.55
CA ILE A 139 -14.65 -20.46 -8.13
C ILE A 139 -15.82 -21.15 -7.42
N THR A 140 -15.60 -22.39 -6.99
CA THR A 140 -16.56 -23.18 -6.21
C THR A 140 -16.07 -23.40 -4.78
N ASN A 141 -16.93 -23.97 -3.92
CA ASN A 141 -16.53 -24.42 -2.59
C ASN A 141 -15.39 -25.45 -2.62
N ASP A 142 -15.38 -26.34 -3.62
CA ASP A 142 -14.35 -27.38 -3.76
C ASP A 142 -12.99 -26.77 -4.10
N VAL A 143 -12.96 -25.80 -5.03
CA VAL A 143 -11.77 -24.99 -5.31
C VAL A 143 -11.31 -24.29 -4.03
N LEU A 144 -12.20 -23.53 -3.37
CA LEU A 144 -11.83 -22.75 -2.18
C LEU A 144 -11.39 -23.61 -0.99
N SER A 145 -11.78 -24.89 -0.92
CA SER A 145 -11.53 -25.77 0.23
C SER A 145 -10.07 -25.80 0.70
N THR A 146 -9.10 -25.74 -0.23
CA THR A 146 -7.67 -25.74 0.07
C THR A 146 -7.02 -24.35 0.03
N TYR A 147 -7.75 -23.29 -0.30
CA TYR A 147 -7.24 -21.90 -0.40
C TYR A 147 -7.73 -20.96 0.71
N LYS A 148 -8.75 -21.35 1.48
CA LYS A 148 -9.21 -20.60 2.67
C LYS A 148 -8.07 -20.37 3.67
N ASN A 149 -7.84 -19.11 4.05
CA ASN A 149 -6.80 -18.67 4.98
C ASN A 149 -5.37 -19.07 4.59
N GLN A 150 -5.11 -19.29 3.29
CA GLN A 150 -3.76 -19.56 2.77
C GLN A 150 -3.10 -18.30 2.19
N GLY A 151 -1.77 -18.26 2.21
CA GLY A 151 -0.98 -17.24 1.52
C GLY A 151 -0.92 -17.47 0.01
N GLY A 152 -0.14 -16.63 -0.69
CA GLY A 152 0.05 -16.74 -2.14
C GLY A 152 -1.16 -16.28 -2.98
N TYR A 153 -0.99 -16.30 -4.31
CA TYR A 153 -2.03 -16.09 -5.33
C TYR A 153 -2.08 -17.30 -6.30
N ASP A 154 -1.57 -18.46 -5.90
CA ASP A 154 -1.35 -19.62 -6.77
C ASP A 154 -2.67 -20.32 -7.20
N MET A 155 -3.80 -19.99 -6.60
CA MET A 155 -5.13 -20.42 -7.08
C MET A 155 -5.42 -19.97 -8.51
N LEU A 156 -4.99 -18.75 -8.88
CA LEU A 156 -5.27 -18.13 -10.19
C LEU A 156 -4.02 -17.61 -10.91
N GLY A 157 -2.88 -17.51 -10.24
CA GLY A 157 -1.75 -16.74 -10.73
C GLY A 157 -1.97 -15.23 -10.57
N ARG A 158 -1.08 -14.42 -11.17
CA ARG A 158 -1.08 -12.97 -10.97
C ARG A 158 -0.65 -12.20 -12.21
N THR A 159 -1.19 -11.02 -12.39
CA THR A 159 -0.74 -10.05 -13.38
C THR A 159 0.72 -9.66 -13.13
N LYS A 160 1.54 -9.66 -14.19
CA LYS A 160 2.92 -9.16 -14.14
C LYS A 160 3.04 -7.67 -14.46
N ASP A 161 2.17 -7.14 -15.33
CA ASP A 161 2.28 -5.79 -15.88
C ASP A 161 0.91 -5.05 -15.95
N GLN A 162 0.94 -3.72 -15.98
CA GLN A 162 -0.23 -2.84 -15.93
C GLN A 162 -1.08 -2.88 -17.22
N ILE A 163 -2.36 -2.53 -17.09
CA ILE A 163 -3.30 -2.39 -18.19
C ILE A 163 -3.27 -0.94 -18.66
N ARG A 164 -2.48 -0.65 -19.71
CA ARG A 164 -2.15 0.73 -20.12
C ARG A 164 -2.55 1.09 -21.54
N SER A 165 -2.42 0.14 -22.46
CA SER A 165 -2.65 0.40 -23.87
C SER A 165 -4.15 0.41 -24.18
N THR A 166 -4.55 1.18 -25.19
CA THR A 166 -5.95 1.24 -25.65
C THR A 166 -6.43 -0.15 -26.09
N GLU A 167 -5.54 -0.94 -26.67
CA GLU A 167 -5.77 -2.34 -27.09
C GLU A 167 -6.03 -3.24 -25.87
N GLN A 168 -5.24 -3.12 -24.79
CA GLN A 168 -5.43 -3.87 -23.55
C GLN A 168 -6.75 -3.51 -22.86
N VAL A 169 -7.08 -2.22 -22.77
CA VAL A 169 -8.36 -1.73 -22.22
C VAL A 169 -9.55 -2.26 -23.03
N ASN A 170 -9.46 -2.21 -24.36
CA ASN A 170 -10.48 -2.75 -25.26
C ASN A 170 -10.60 -4.28 -25.15
N ALA A 171 -9.50 -5.00 -25.00
CA ALA A 171 -9.49 -6.45 -24.78
C ALA A 171 -10.18 -6.83 -23.46
N ALA A 172 -9.90 -6.11 -22.38
CA ALA A 172 -10.60 -6.29 -21.10
C ALA A 172 -12.11 -6.04 -21.23
N MET A 173 -12.53 -4.98 -21.92
CA MET A 173 -13.94 -4.70 -22.19
C MET A 173 -14.59 -5.81 -23.03
N ALA A 174 -13.92 -6.27 -24.09
CA ALA A 174 -14.41 -7.34 -24.97
C ALA A 174 -14.61 -8.65 -24.20
N ALA A 175 -13.65 -9.02 -23.34
CA ALA A 175 -13.75 -10.19 -22.46
C ALA A 175 -14.93 -10.08 -21.49
N CYS A 176 -15.12 -8.92 -20.84
CA CYS A 176 -16.24 -8.70 -19.92
C CYS A 176 -17.60 -8.81 -20.62
N LYS A 177 -17.73 -8.25 -21.84
CA LYS A 177 -18.93 -8.35 -22.67
C LYS A 177 -19.19 -9.78 -23.15
N ALA A 178 -18.16 -10.50 -23.62
CA ALA A 178 -18.27 -11.89 -24.08
C ALA A 178 -18.70 -12.84 -22.96
N LEU A 179 -18.11 -12.69 -21.76
CA LEU A 179 -18.43 -13.48 -20.58
C LEU A 179 -19.71 -13.03 -19.86
N LYS A 180 -20.36 -11.95 -20.31
CA LYS A 180 -21.57 -11.34 -19.73
C LYS A 180 -21.41 -11.04 -18.24
N LEU A 181 -20.33 -10.34 -17.88
CA LEU A 181 -20.05 -9.99 -16.49
C LEU A 181 -20.88 -8.79 -16.02
N ASP A 182 -21.53 -8.93 -14.86
CA ASP A 182 -22.07 -7.81 -14.09
C ASP A 182 -20.96 -6.95 -13.48
N ALA A 183 -19.84 -7.58 -13.08
CA ALA A 183 -18.71 -6.88 -12.48
C ALA A 183 -17.35 -7.52 -12.78
N LEU A 184 -16.30 -6.69 -12.75
CA LEU A 184 -14.89 -7.06 -12.73
C LEU A 184 -14.26 -6.51 -11.44
N ILE A 185 -13.81 -7.41 -10.57
CA ILE A 185 -13.13 -7.08 -9.30
C ILE A 185 -11.62 -7.16 -9.51
N ILE A 186 -10.92 -6.06 -9.27
CA ILE A 186 -9.47 -5.95 -9.43
C ILE A 186 -8.83 -5.90 -8.04
N ILE A 187 -8.13 -6.98 -7.69
CA ILE A 187 -7.45 -7.13 -6.39
C ILE A 187 -5.98 -6.75 -6.56
N GLY A 188 -5.53 -5.64 -5.97
CA GLY A 188 -4.13 -5.24 -6.09
C GLY A 188 -3.78 -3.91 -5.40
N GLY A 189 -2.58 -3.42 -5.69
CA GLY A 189 -2.02 -2.21 -5.09
C GLY A 189 -2.34 -0.92 -5.87
N VAL A 190 -1.53 0.11 -5.62
CA VAL A 190 -1.66 1.47 -6.18
C VAL A 190 -1.87 1.49 -7.71
N THR A 191 -0.99 0.83 -8.47
CA THR A 191 -1.06 0.80 -9.94
C THR A 191 -2.30 0.06 -10.43
N SER A 192 -2.61 -1.09 -9.84
CA SER A 192 -3.79 -1.90 -10.19
C SER A 192 -5.11 -1.18 -9.95
N ASN A 193 -5.20 -0.33 -8.93
CA ASN A 193 -6.38 0.49 -8.70
C ASN A 193 -6.43 1.73 -9.61
N THR A 194 -5.30 2.20 -10.11
CA THR A 194 -5.26 3.19 -11.21
C THR A 194 -5.80 2.57 -12.51
N ASP A 195 -5.36 1.36 -12.85
CA ASP A 195 -5.89 0.58 -13.99
C ASP A 195 -7.41 0.35 -13.82
N ALA A 196 -7.88 0.06 -12.60
CA ALA A 196 -9.30 -0.12 -12.29
C ALA A 196 -10.14 1.15 -12.51
N ALA A 197 -9.63 2.33 -12.16
CA ALA A 197 -10.30 3.60 -12.45
C ALA A 197 -10.39 3.84 -13.97
N GLN A 198 -9.31 3.61 -14.72
CA GLN A 198 -9.29 3.78 -16.17
C GLN A 198 -10.28 2.82 -16.86
N LEU A 199 -10.31 1.55 -16.44
CA LEU A 199 -11.29 0.57 -16.92
C LEU A 199 -12.74 0.99 -16.59
N ALA A 200 -13.00 1.46 -15.37
CA ALA A 200 -14.33 1.92 -14.96
C ALA A 200 -14.85 3.05 -15.85
N GLU A 201 -13.99 4.01 -16.16
CA GLU A 201 -14.30 5.18 -17.00
C GLU A 201 -14.57 4.77 -18.45
N THR A 202 -13.66 4.03 -19.08
CA THR A 202 -13.85 3.57 -20.47
C THR A 202 -15.06 2.64 -20.61
N PHE A 203 -15.35 1.82 -19.58
CA PHE A 203 -16.55 0.97 -19.58
C PHE A 203 -17.82 1.81 -19.50
N ALA A 204 -17.84 2.92 -18.74
CA ALA A 204 -18.96 3.84 -18.66
C ALA A 204 -19.17 4.61 -19.99
N GLU A 205 -18.10 5.16 -20.57
CA GLU A 205 -18.10 5.85 -21.86
C GLU A 205 -18.66 4.93 -22.97
N ALA A 206 -18.16 3.69 -23.04
CA ALA A 206 -18.59 2.67 -23.99
C ALA A 206 -19.92 1.97 -23.63
N LYS A 207 -20.67 2.50 -22.65
CA LYS A 207 -21.96 1.99 -22.15
C LYS A 207 -21.96 0.49 -21.85
N CYS A 208 -20.84 -0.02 -21.34
CA CYS A 208 -20.73 -1.39 -20.85
C CYS A 208 -21.55 -1.56 -19.58
N GLN A 209 -22.24 -2.70 -19.44
CA GLN A 209 -23.01 -2.99 -18.23
C GLN A 209 -22.11 -3.41 -17.05
N THR A 210 -20.95 -3.99 -17.35
CA THR A 210 -19.98 -4.45 -16.35
C THR A 210 -19.46 -3.29 -15.50
N LYS A 211 -19.58 -3.44 -14.18
CA LYS A 211 -19.02 -2.51 -13.19
C LYS A 211 -17.58 -2.88 -12.84
N VAL A 212 -16.72 -1.91 -12.59
CA VAL A 212 -15.34 -2.17 -12.14
C VAL A 212 -15.18 -1.74 -10.69
N VAL A 213 -14.59 -2.62 -9.87
CA VAL A 213 -14.39 -2.41 -8.42
C VAL A 213 -12.95 -2.74 -8.05
N GLY A 214 -12.31 -1.84 -7.29
CA GLY A 214 -10.96 -2.01 -6.76
C GLY A 214 -10.93 -2.56 -5.33
N VAL A 215 -9.92 -3.36 -5.00
CA VAL A 215 -9.67 -3.86 -3.64
C VAL A 215 -8.22 -3.56 -3.22
N PRO A 216 -7.98 -2.88 -2.07
CA PRO A 216 -6.65 -2.41 -1.66
C PRO A 216 -5.79 -3.53 -1.05
N VAL A 217 -5.16 -4.33 -1.90
CA VAL A 217 -4.32 -5.47 -1.51
C VAL A 217 -2.88 -5.26 -1.97
N THR A 218 -2.01 -4.90 -1.02
CA THR A 218 -0.57 -4.70 -1.25
C THR A 218 0.19 -4.89 0.05
N LEU A 219 1.34 -5.57 -0.02
CA LEU A 219 2.23 -5.76 1.11
C LEU A 219 3.04 -4.50 1.49
N ASN A 220 3.08 -3.50 0.62
CA ASN A 220 3.94 -2.32 0.81
C ASN A 220 3.40 -1.35 1.89
N GLY A 221 2.10 -1.41 2.20
CA GLY A 221 1.41 -0.40 3.02
C GLY A 221 1.26 0.97 2.33
N ASP A 222 1.47 1.04 1.02
CA ASP A 222 1.59 2.28 0.24
C ASP A 222 0.27 2.77 -0.39
N LEU A 223 -0.78 1.94 -0.44
CA LEU A 223 -2.11 2.35 -0.89
C LEU A 223 -2.90 2.88 0.31
N LYS A 224 -2.42 3.98 0.90
CA LYS A 224 -2.94 4.54 2.16
C LYS A 224 -3.41 5.97 1.94
N ASN A 225 -4.61 6.30 2.40
CA ASN A 225 -5.21 7.64 2.28
C ASN A 225 -6.38 7.79 3.29
N GLN A 226 -7.10 8.90 3.24
CA GLN A 226 -8.21 9.18 4.16
C GLN A 226 -9.35 8.14 4.14
N PHE A 227 -9.47 7.30 3.10
CA PHE A 227 -10.45 6.22 3.01
C PHE A 227 -9.85 4.83 3.26
N VAL A 228 -8.53 4.68 3.31
CA VAL A 228 -7.82 3.40 3.41
C VAL A 228 -6.73 3.51 4.48
N GLU A 229 -7.03 3.02 5.69
CA GLU A 229 -6.13 3.10 6.85
C GLU A 229 -4.91 2.16 6.73
N THR A 230 -5.06 1.01 6.06
CA THR A 230 -3.99 0.05 5.78
C THR A 230 -4.35 -0.88 4.63
N ASN A 231 -3.47 -1.83 4.27
CA ASN A 231 -3.65 -2.73 3.12
C ASN A 231 -3.57 -4.21 3.53
N VAL A 232 -4.34 -5.05 2.84
CA VAL A 232 -4.34 -6.50 3.07
C VAL A 232 -2.97 -7.12 2.80
N GLY A 233 -2.45 -7.78 3.82
CA GLY A 233 -1.17 -8.49 3.85
C GLY A 233 -0.02 -7.69 4.46
N PHE A 234 -0.18 -6.37 4.68
CA PHE A 234 0.85 -5.53 5.31
C PHE A 234 1.14 -5.99 6.74
N ASP A 235 0.11 -6.29 7.53
CA ASP A 235 0.24 -6.79 8.90
C ASP A 235 0.99 -8.13 8.96
N THR A 236 0.59 -9.10 8.11
CA THR A 236 1.26 -10.40 7.99
C THR A 236 2.73 -10.26 7.59
N ILE A 237 3.01 -9.49 6.53
CA ILE A 237 4.38 -9.29 6.01
C ILE A 237 5.28 -8.66 7.07
N CYS A 238 4.79 -7.63 7.78
CA CYS A 238 5.57 -6.95 8.79
C CYS A 238 5.85 -7.86 10.00
N LYS A 239 4.90 -8.68 10.45
CA LYS A 239 5.13 -9.66 11.53
C LYS A 239 6.18 -10.70 11.15
N VAL A 240 6.08 -11.28 9.94
CA VAL A 240 7.04 -12.29 9.45
C VAL A 240 8.44 -11.69 9.26
N ASN A 241 8.55 -10.51 8.66
CA ASN A 241 9.84 -9.83 8.55
C ASN A 241 10.41 -9.46 9.92
N SER A 242 9.58 -8.98 10.86
CA SER A 242 10.01 -8.64 12.22
C SER A 242 10.51 -9.86 12.98
N GLN A 243 9.88 -11.03 12.85
CA GLN A 243 10.40 -12.30 13.38
C GLN A 243 11.82 -12.58 12.84
N LEU A 244 12.01 -12.51 11.52
CA LEU A 244 13.32 -12.77 10.89
C LEU A 244 14.39 -11.77 11.34
N ILE A 245 14.06 -10.48 11.38
CA ILE A 245 14.95 -9.41 11.88
C ILE A 245 15.31 -9.65 13.35
N SER A 246 14.35 -10.03 14.18
CA SER A 246 14.57 -10.25 15.62
C SER A 246 15.46 -11.44 15.90
N ASN A 247 15.39 -12.48 15.08
CA ASN A 247 16.32 -13.61 15.12
C ASN A 247 17.74 -13.15 14.75
N VAL A 248 17.90 -12.31 13.72
CA VAL A 248 19.19 -11.70 13.36
C VAL A 248 19.71 -10.76 14.46
N CYS A 249 18.84 -9.99 15.12
CA CYS A 249 19.19 -9.18 16.29
C CYS A 249 19.70 -10.04 17.45
N THR A 250 19.08 -11.20 17.69
CA THR A 250 19.51 -12.15 18.72
C THR A 250 20.86 -12.79 18.37
N ASP A 251 21.08 -13.13 17.09
CA ASP A 251 22.38 -13.62 16.57
C ASP A 251 23.48 -12.54 16.71
N ALA A 252 23.15 -11.27 16.43
CA ALA A 252 24.07 -10.15 16.60
C ALA A 252 24.56 -9.99 18.06
N LEU A 253 23.67 -10.14 19.06
CA LEU A 253 24.06 -10.18 20.49
C LEU A 253 24.87 -11.43 20.84
N SER A 254 24.59 -12.57 20.19
CA SER A 254 25.26 -13.83 20.49
C SER A 254 26.67 -13.91 19.88
N ALA A 255 26.90 -13.20 18.78
CA ALA A 255 28.14 -13.24 18.01
C ALA A 255 29.08 -12.05 18.28
N GLU A 256 28.55 -10.89 18.71
CA GLU A 256 29.28 -9.65 19.09
C GLU A 256 30.33 -9.14 18.08
N LYS A 257 30.20 -9.49 16.80
CA LYS A 257 31.24 -9.26 15.77
C LYS A 257 30.75 -8.91 14.35
N TYR A 258 29.44 -8.77 14.15
CA TYR A 258 28.84 -8.57 12.83
C TYR A 258 27.85 -7.41 12.81
N TYR A 259 27.91 -6.61 11.75
CA TYR A 259 26.86 -5.65 11.40
C TYR A 259 26.00 -6.21 10.28
N TYR A 260 24.70 -6.42 10.55
CA TYR A 260 23.76 -7.00 9.60
C TYR A 260 23.02 -5.90 8.85
N PHE A 261 23.17 -5.88 7.53
CA PHE A 261 22.46 -4.98 6.62
C PHE A 261 21.29 -5.73 6.01
N ILE A 262 20.08 -5.42 6.45
CA ILE A 262 18.86 -6.10 6.03
C ILE A 262 18.08 -5.17 5.11
N ARG A 263 18.08 -5.47 3.81
CA ARG A 263 17.14 -4.84 2.87
C ARG A 263 15.75 -5.41 3.09
N LEU A 264 14.75 -4.53 3.12
CA LEU A 264 13.34 -4.87 3.21
C LEU A 264 12.60 -4.45 1.96
N MET A 265 11.76 -5.35 1.46
CA MET A 265 10.82 -5.05 0.38
C MET A 265 9.76 -4.02 0.84
N GLY A 266 9.47 -3.05 -0.01
CA GLY A 266 8.48 -1.98 0.24
C GLY A 266 8.23 -1.06 -0.96
N ARG A 267 8.76 -1.41 -2.14
CA ARG A 267 8.84 -0.58 -3.34
C ARG A 267 9.43 0.80 -3.01
N LYS A 268 8.67 1.89 -3.16
CA LYS A 268 9.18 3.28 -3.03
C LYS A 268 9.05 3.90 -1.63
N ALA A 269 8.25 3.31 -0.74
CA ALA A 269 7.95 3.86 0.58
C ALA A 269 8.57 3.02 1.71
N SER A 270 8.90 3.63 2.84
CA SER A 270 9.58 2.94 3.93
C SER A 270 8.65 2.30 4.98
N HIS A 271 7.34 2.20 4.74
CA HIS A 271 6.36 1.71 5.74
C HIS A 271 6.72 0.35 6.35
N VAL A 272 7.15 -0.62 5.53
CA VAL A 272 7.57 -1.95 6.01
C VAL A 272 8.82 -1.83 6.90
N ALA A 273 9.78 -0.97 6.55
CA ALA A 273 10.99 -0.76 7.35
C ALA A 273 10.67 -0.06 8.68
N LEU A 274 9.81 0.95 8.66
CA LEU A 274 9.33 1.64 9.86
C LEU A 274 8.60 0.67 10.81
N GLU A 275 7.61 -0.07 10.32
CA GLU A 275 6.85 -1.03 11.12
C GLU A 275 7.75 -2.13 11.70
N CYS A 276 8.65 -2.70 10.89
CA CYS A 276 9.60 -3.70 11.37
C CYS A 276 10.55 -3.13 12.44
N THR A 277 10.96 -1.87 12.32
CA THR A 277 11.78 -1.18 13.34
C THR A 277 11.02 -1.06 14.66
N LEU A 278 9.74 -0.65 14.61
CA LEU A 278 8.88 -0.50 15.79
C LEU A 278 8.54 -1.84 16.46
N GLN A 279 8.59 -2.97 15.74
CA GLN A 279 8.37 -4.30 16.31
C GLN A 279 9.65 -4.96 16.87
N SER A 280 10.80 -4.76 16.23
CA SER A 280 12.05 -5.51 16.54
C SER A 280 13.18 -4.69 17.19
N HIS A 281 13.09 -3.36 17.16
CA HIS A 281 14.07 -2.41 17.73
C HIS A 281 15.54 -2.56 17.26
N PRO A 282 15.83 -2.74 15.96
CA PRO A 282 17.20 -2.78 15.44
C PRO A 282 17.92 -1.46 15.71
N ASN A 283 19.26 -1.45 15.72
CA ASN A 283 20.02 -0.25 16.10
C ASN A 283 19.78 0.94 15.18
N MET A 284 19.51 0.69 13.90
CA MET A 284 19.34 1.75 12.92
C MET A 284 18.37 1.35 11.81
N VAL A 285 17.63 2.33 11.31
CA VAL A 285 16.89 2.26 10.05
C VAL A 285 17.21 3.52 9.24
N ILE A 286 17.33 3.37 7.92
CA ILE A 286 17.44 4.51 7.00
C ILE A 286 16.10 4.63 6.26
N LEU A 287 15.31 5.66 6.54
CA LEU A 287 14.07 5.91 5.80
C LEU A 287 14.36 6.69 4.52
N GLY A 288 13.83 6.25 3.38
CA GLY A 288 13.97 6.97 2.11
C GLY A 288 13.40 8.39 2.17
N GLU A 289 12.33 8.57 2.96
CA GLU A 289 11.68 9.85 3.20
C GLU A 289 12.61 10.85 3.93
N GLU A 290 13.38 10.42 4.94
CA GLU A 290 14.40 11.28 5.59
C GLU A 290 15.48 11.70 4.59
N VAL A 291 15.96 10.73 3.80
CA VAL A 291 17.04 10.91 2.81
C VAL A 291 16.64 11.90 1.73
N ALA A 292 15.43 11.77 1.19
CA ALA A 292 14.88 12.69 0.20
C ALA A 292 14.62 14.09 0.78
N ALA A 293 14.05 14.18 1.99
CA ALA A 293 13.73 15.45 2.63
C ALA A 293 14.99 16.26 3.01
N SER A 294 16.06 15.57 3.44
CA SER A 294 17.34 16.19 3.81
C SER A 294 18.36 16.23 2.66
N LYS A 295 17.96 15.79 1.45
CA LYS A 295 18.81 15.68 0.25
C LYS A 295 20.15 14.93 0.48
N LEU A 296 20.15 13.87 1.29
CA LEU A 296 21.36 13.13 1.66
C LEU A 296 21.97 12.36 0.48
N THR A 297 23.30 12.39 0.38
CA THR A 297 24.10 11.63 -0.60
C THR A 297 24.42 10.22 -0.12
N LEU A 298 24.96 9.36 -0.99
CA LEU A 298 25.56 8.08 -0.59
C LEU A 298 26.67 8.27 0.46
N PHE A 299 27.44 9.36 0.35
CA PHE A 299 28.50 9.68 1.29
C PHE A 299 27.95 10.06 2.67
N ASP A 300 26.88 10.85 2.74
CA ASP A 300 26.24 11.23 4.01
C ASP A 300 25.63 10.00 4.72
N ILE A 301 24.95 9.13 3.98
CA ILE A 301 24.38 7.88 4.51
C ILE A 301 25.50 6.95 5.01
N THR A 302 26.59 6.83 4.25
CA THR A 302 27.76 6.02 4.64
C THR A 302 28.37 6.54 5.94
N ASN A 303 28.61 7.85 6.06
CA ASN A 303 29.14 8.44 7.29
C ASN A 303 28.18 8.31 8.47
N LYS A 304 26.87 8.57 8.29
CA LYS A 304 25.84 8.38 9.34
C LYS A 304 25.90 6.97 9.93
N ILE A 305 26.18 5.96 9.11
CA ILE A 305 26.36 4.56 9.54
C ILE A 305 27.74 4.33 10.17
N CYS A 306 28.83 4.84 9.59
CA CYS A 306 30.17 4.74 10.19
C CYS A 306 30.26 5.38 11.59
N ASP A 307 29.61 6.53 11.77
CA ASP A 307 29.54 7.25 13.05
C ASP A 307 28.74 6.46 14.09
N ALA A 308 27.64 5.83 13.67
CA ALA A 308 26.87 4.89 14.49
C ALA A 308 27.68 3.65 14.91
N VAL A 309 28.45 3.06 13.98
CA VAL A 309 29.36 1.93 14.26
C VAL A 309 30.46 2.35 15.24
N GLN A 310 31.03 3.54 15.08
CA GLN A 310 32.07 4.08 15.95
C GLN A 310 31.55 4.35 17.37
N ALA A 311 30.41 5.04 17.51
CA ALA A 311 29.80 5.34 18.80
C ALA A 311 29.42 4.07 19.60
N ARG A 312 29.06 2.98 18.90
CA ARG A 312 28.86 1.65 19.51
C ARG A 312 30.18 1.00 19.91
N ALA A 313 31.21 1.06 19.07
CA ALA A 313 32.54 0.53 19.38
C ALA A 313 33.22 1.24 20.57
N GLU A 314 32.92 2.53 20.80
CA GLU A 314 33.33 3.26 22.02
C GLU A 314 32.72 2.68 23.32
N GLN A 315 31.65 1.88 23.20
CA GLN A 315 31.05 1.07 24.27
C GLN A 315 31.42 -0.44 24.19
N ASP A 316 32.47 -0.78 23.43
CA ASP A 316 32.90 -2.14 23.02
C ASP A 316 31.83 -2.99 22.28
N LYS A 317 30.77 -2.35 21.76
CA LYS A 317 29.73 -3.01 20.96
C LYS A 317 30.15 -3.03 19.49
N ASN A 318 30.67 -4.18 19.05
CA ASN A 318 31.23 -4.38 17.71
C ASN A 318 30.27 -5.12 16.75
N HIS A 319 28.98 -5.09 17.08
CA HIS A 319 27.87 -5.70 16.35
C HIS A 319 26.72 -4.71 16.17
N GLY A 320 25.80 -5.00 15.25
CA GLY A 320 24.52 -4.30 15.16
C GLY A 320 23.65 -4.74 13.99
N VAL A 321 22.43 -4.20 13.92
CA VAL A 321 21.45 -4.47 12.85
C VAL A 321 20.95 -3.15 12.25
N ILE A 322 21.01 -3.05 10.92
CA ILE A 322 20.66 -1.88 10.12
C ILE A 322 19.61 -2.27 9.09
N LEU A 323 18.45 -1.62 9.12
CA LEU A 323 17.37 -1.83 8.15
C LEU A 323 17.40 -0.79 7.01
N LEU A 324 17.23 -1.27 5.78
CA LEU A 324 17.22 -0.45 4.56
C LEU A 324 15.98 -0.79 3.70
N PRO A 325 15.14 0.16 3.28
CA PRO A 325 14.07 -0.11 2.33
C PRO A 325 14.63 -0.31 0.91
N GLU A 326 14.04 -1.19 0.10
CA GLU A 326 14.52 -1.45 -1.28
C GLU A 326 14.47 -0.18 -2.18
N GLY A 327 13.55 0.74 -1.90
CA GLY A 327 13.42 2.04 -2.57
C GLY A 327 14.40 3.12 -2.14
N LEU A 328 15.30 2.85 -1.19
CA LEU A 328 16.30 3.82 -0.73
C LEU A 328 17.11 4.40 -1.89
N ILE A 329 17.43 3.58 -2.90
CA ILE A 329 18.23 3.98 -4.06
C ILE A 329 17.54 5.04 -4.95
N GLU A 330 16.20 5.03 -5.03
CA GLU A 330 15.42 6.08 -5.72
C GLU A 330 15.18 7.31 -4.83
N SER A 331 15.49 7.22 -3.53
CA SER A 331 15.33 8.33 -2.57
C SER A 331 16.57 9.22 -2.48
N ILE A 332 17.75 8.68 -2.82
CA ILE A 332 19.02 9.40 -2.86
C ILE A 332 19.06 10.27 -4.12
N PRO A 333 19.11 11.62 -4.04
CA PRO A 333 18.92 12.50 -5.19
C PRO A 333 19.91 12.26 -6.34
N GLU A 334 21.18 12.02 -6.01
CA GLU A 334 22.25 11.79 -6.98
C GLU A 334 22.10 10.48 -7.75
N VAL A 335 21.71 9.40 -7.06
CA VAL A 335 21.48 8.10 -7.71
C VAL A 335 20.15 8.09 -8.48
N TYR A 336 19.13 8.79 -7.99
CA TYR A 336 17.89 8.99 -8.74
C TYR A 336 18.13 9.75 -10.05
N ALA A 337 18.93 10.83 -10.03
CA ALA A 337 19.30 11.57 -11.24
C ALA A 337 20.06 10.67 -12.25
N LEU A 338 21.03 9.88 -11.78
CA LEU A 338 21.74 8.90 -12.59
C LEU A 338 20.79 7.86 -13.20
N LEU A 339 19.87 7.30 -12.42
CA LEU A 339 18.84 6.35 -12.91
C LEU A 339 17.96 6.97 -14.00
N GLN A 340 17.51 8.23 -13.83
CA GLN A 340 16.72 8.91 -14.84
C GLN A 340 17.48 9.14 -16.15
N GLU A 341 18.79 9.43 -16.08
CA GLU A 341 19.64 9.57 -17.26
C GLU A 341 19.85 8.22 -17.97
N ILE A 342 20.17 7.15 -17.22
CA ILE A 342 20.30 5.78 -17.75
C ILE A 342 18.99 5.32 -18.42
N HIS A 343 17.84 5.47 -17.74
CA HIS A 343 16.53 5.12 -18.31
C HIS A 343 16.17 5.97 -19.53
N GLY A 344 16.65 7.22 -19.60
CA GLY A 344 16.54 8.07 -20.78
C GLY A 344 17.28 7.51 -21.99
N LEU A 345 18.54 7.10 -21.80
CA LEU A 345 19.40 6.52 -22.85
C LEU A 345 18.91 5.13 -23.28
N LEU A 346 18.50 4.26 -22.34
CA LEU A 346 17.91 2.95 -22.65
C LEU A 346 16.66 3.06 -23.53
N ARG A 347 15.80 4.07 -23.30
CA ARG A 347 14.62 4.34 -24.12
C ARG A 347 14.94 4.86 -25.52
N GLN A 348 16.10 5.48 -25.71
CA GLN A 348 16.62 5.89 -27.02
C GLN A 348 17.26 4.72 -27.80
N GLY A 349 17.28 3.51 -27.22
CA GLY A 349 17.89 2.32 -27.84
C GLY A 349 19.41 2.24 -27.66
N VAL A 350 20.00 3.03 -26.75
CA VAL A 350 21.41 2.93 -26.43
C VAL A 350 21.68 1.60 -25.73
N SER A 351 22.56 0.77 -26.30
CA SER A 351 23.03 -0.47 -25.70
C SER A 351 23.74 -0.20 -24.37
N ALA A 352 23.49 -1.01 -23.34
CA ALA A 352 24.04 -0.84 -21.99
C ALA A 352 25.56 -0.55 -21.95
N ASP A 353 26.35 -1.23 -22.79
CA ASP A 353 27.82 -1.06 -22.88
C ASP A 353 28.27 0.32 -23.38
N LYS A 354 27.36 1.12 -23.95
CA LYS A 354 27.61 2.48 -24.49
C LYS A 354 26.98 3.59 -23.65
N ILE A 355 26.38 3.26 -22.51
CA ILE A 355 25.70 4.24 -21.65
C ILE A 355 26.73 5.11 -20.93
N SER A 356 27.79 4.54 -20.36
CA SER A 356 28.78 5.29 -19.55
C SER A 356 29.48 6.44 -20.31
N SER A 357 29.64 6.31 -21.63
CA SER A 357 30.22 7.35 -22.49
C SER A 357 29.24 8.42 -22.97
N GLN A 358 27.95 8.27 -22.67
CA GLN A 358 26.87 9.22 -23.01
C GLN A 358 26.23 9.85 -21.76
N LEU A 359 26.65 9.45 -20.56
CA LEU A 359 26.27 10.11 -19.31
C LEU A 359 26.90 11.50 -19.21
N SER A 360 26.17 12.42 -18.58
CA SER A 360 26.68 13.72 -18.12
C SER A 360 27.92 13.55 -17.24
N PRO A 361 28.87 14.53 -17.20
CA PRO A 361 30.13 14.37 -16.48
C PRO A 361 29.98 13.98 -15.00
N TRP A 362 28.93 14.48 -14.35
CA TRP A 362 28.64 14.18 -12.94
C TRP A 362 28.01 12.78 -12.75
N ALA A 363 27.05 12.41 -13.59
CA ALA A 363 26.48 11.06 -13.58
C ALA A 363 27.52 10.00 -13.96
N SER A 364 28.42 10.31 -14.90
CA SER A 364 29.55 9.45 -15.28
C SER A 364 30.51 9.27 -14.10
N ALA A 365 30.89 10.33 -13.38
CA ALA A 365 31.74 10.23 -12.20
C ALA A 365 31.10 9.38 -11.08
N LEU A 366 29.81 9.57 -10.80
CA LEU A 366 29.07 8.76 -9.83
C LEU A 366 28.96 7.29 -10.29
N PHE A 367 28.64 7.07 -11.57
CA PHE A 367 28.56 5.72 -12.14
C PHE A 367 29.91 5.01 -12.08
N GLU A 368 31.02 5.72 -12.28
CA GLU A 368 32.36 5.12 -12.19
C GLU A 368 32.79 4.80 -10.75
N PHE A 369 32.39 5.62 -9.77
CA PHE A 369 32.59 5.36 -8.34
C PHE A 369 31.88 4.10 -7.83
N LEU A 370 30.72 3.75 -8.39
CA LEU A 370 29.94 2.60 -7.93
C LEU A 370 30.63 1.25 -8.17
N PRO A 371 30.45 0.24 -7.30
CA PRO A 371 31.02 -1.08 -7.52
C PRO A 371 30.51 -1.76 -8.82
N PRO A 372 31.32 -2.60 -9.50
CA PRO A 372 30.94 -3.21 -10.77
C PRO A 372 29.65 -4.05 -10.76
N PHE A 373 29.27 -4.61 -9.60
CA PHE A 373 28.01 -5.35 -9.46
C PHE A 373 26.79 -4.41 -9.47
N ILE A 374 26.90 -3.23 -8.85
CA ILE A 374 25.86 -2.20 -8.89
C ILE A 374 25.74 -1.59 -10.28
N LYS A 375 26.88 -1.27 -10.96
CA LYS A 375 26.86 -0.75 -12.34
C LYS A 375 25.99 -1.63 -13.25
N LYS A 376 26.13 -2.96 -13.17
CA LYS A 376 25.31 -3.93 -13.93
C LYS A 376 23.82 -3.92 -13.54
N GLN A 377 23.49 -3.72 -12.27
CA GLN A 377 22.11 -3.70 -11.78
C GLN A 377 21.37 -2.39 -12.16
N LEU A 378 22.08 -1.26 -12.20
CA LEU A 378 21.51 0.02 -12.65
C LEU A 378 21.28 0.09 -14.17
N LEU A 379 21.98 -0.72 -14.96
CA LEU A 379 21.81 -0.82 -16.42
C LEU A 379 20.64 -1.73 -16.85
N LEU A 380 19.88 -2.31 -15.90
CA LEU A 380 18.68 -3.09 -16.21
C LEU A 380 17.58 -2.19 -16.78
N TYR A 381 16.79 -2.72 -17.71
CA TYR A 381 15.65 -1.98 -18.28
C TYR A 381 14.61 -1.69 -17.18
N PRO A 382 14.02 -0.48 -17.11
CA PRO A 382 13.04 -0.13 -16.09
C PRO A 382 11.80 -1.03 -16.08
N GLU A 383 11.10 -1.09 -14.93
CA GLU A 383 9.71 -1.61 -14.89
C GLU A 383 8.81 -0.72 -15.77
N SER A 384 7.64 -1.21 -16.15
CA SER A 384 6.73 -0.50 -17.08
C SER A 384 6.27 0.88 -16.60
N ASP A 385 6.33 1.18 -15.29
CA ASP A 385 6.08 2.51 -14.73
C ASP A 385 7.30 3.43 -14.66
N ASP A 386 8.35 3.15 -15.44
CA ASP A 386 9.60 3.93 -15.53
C ASP A 386 10.42 3.91 -14.22
N SER A 387 10.04 3.06 -13.25
CA SER A 387 10.80 2.82 -12.02
C SER A 387 11.92 1.82 -12.24
N ALA A 388 12.98 1.92 -11.44
CA ALA A 388 14.07 0.96 -11.48
C ALA A 388 13.58 -0.42 -10.99
N GLN A 389 14.27 -1.50 -11.36
CA GLN A 389 14.02 -2.82 -10.81
C GLN A 389 14.56 -2.93 -9.37
N LEU A 390 13.97 -2.17 -8.43
CA LEU A 390 14.43 -1.98 -7.04
C LEU A 390 14.78 -3.29 -6.31
N SER A 391 14.01 -4.35 -6.54
CA SER A 391 14.24 -5.65 -5.92
C SER A 391 15.50 -6.36 -6.43
N GLN A 392 16.03 -5.99 -7.61
CA GLN A 392 17.28 -6.49 -8.20
C GLN A 392 18.51 -5.65 -7.81
N ILE A 393 18.32 -4.42 -7.32
CA ILE A 393 19.41 -3.54 -6.87
C ILE A 393 19.77 -3.91 -5.44
N GLU A 394 20.99 -4.41 -5.24
CA GLU A 394 21.50 -4.91 -3.96
C GLU A 394 22.03 -3.75 -3.09
N THR A 395 21.13 -2.82 -2.76
CA THR A 395 21.42 -1.59 -1.98
C THR A 395 22.08 -1.90 -0.63
N GLU A 396 21.72 -3.00 0.02
CA GLU A 396 22.38 -3.50 1.23
C GLU A 396 23.88 -3.78 1.02
N LYS A 397 24.24 -4.38 -0.12
CA LYS A 397 25.63 -4.70 -0.45
C LYS A 397 26.40 -3.45 -0.89
N LEU A 398 25.74 -2.52 -1.58
CA LEU A 398 26.32 -1.20 -1.89
C LEU A 398 26.71 -0.47 -0.60
N ILE A 399 25.74 -0.26 0.29
CA ILE A 399 25.96 0.50 1.53
C ILE A 399 26.96 -0.24 2.45
N ALA A 400 26.84 -1.56 2.60
CA ALA A 400 27.81 -2.35 3.38
C ALA A 400 29.25 -2.23 2.84
N HIS A 401 29.44 -2.23 1.51
CA HIS A 401 30.75 -2.09 0.88
C HIS A 401 31.34 -0.68 1.05
N LEU A 402 30.51 0.37 0.94
CA LEU A 402 30.94 1.75 1.19
C LEU A 402 31.32 1.96 2.65
N VAL A 403 30.52 1.44 3.59
CA VAL A 403 30.81 1.48 5.03
C VAL A 403 32.07 0.68 5.36
N GLU A 404 32.25 -0.54 4.81
CA GLU A 404 33.48 -1.30 5.02
C GLU A 404 34.72 -0.54 4.51
N THR A 405 34.61 0.14 3.36
CA THR A 405 35.71 0.94 2.78
C THR A 405 36.09 2.12 3.68
N GLU A 406 35.10 2.88 4.15
CA GLU A 406 35.33 4.03 5.04
C GLU A 406 35.78 3.60 6.45
N MET A 407 35.21 2.54 7.03
CA MET A 407 35.66 1.99 8.32
C MET A 407 37.12 1.50 8.25
N ASN A 408 37.53 0.86 7.15
CA ASN A 408 38.92 0.47 6.93
C ASN A 408 39.87 1.67 6.75
N LYS A 409 39.38 2.80 6.22
CA LYS A 409 40.11 4.07 6.16
C LYS A 409 40.26 4.68 7.56
N ARG A 410 39.16 4.84 8.31
CA ARG A 410 39.18 5.34 9.71
C ARG A 410 40.06 4.50 10.64
N LEU A 411 40.13 3.18 10.44
CA LEU A 411 41.03 2.29 11.17
C LEU A 411 42.51 2.57 10.86
N LYS A 412 42.86 2.83 9.59
CA LYS A 412 44.24 3.20 9.19
C LYS A 412 44.65 4.59 9.68
N GLU A 413 43.69 5.52 9.73
CA GLU A 413 43.87 6.89 10.23
C GLU A 413 43.88 6.96 11.77
N GLY A 414 43.51 5.88 12.47
CA GLY A 414 43.46 5.81 13.93
C GLY A 414 42.27 6.53 14.58
N THR A 415 41.33 7.03 13.77
CA THR A 415 40.09 7.68 14.22
C THR A 415 39.06 6.65 14.71
N TYR A 416 39.07 5.43 14.16
CA TYR A 416 38.32 4.28 14.67
C TYR A 416 39.24 3.29 15.40
N LYS A 417 38.85 2.90 16.62
CA LYS A 417 39.62 2.01 17.52
C LYS A 417 38.94 0.68 17.84
N GLY A 418 37.77 0.42 17.26
CA GLY A 418 37.04 -0.83 17.46
C GLY A 418 37.64 -2.03 16.72
N LYS A 419 36.99 -3.19 16.85
CA LYS A 419 37.36 -4.42 16.15
C LYS A 419 37.16 -4.25 14.63
N LYS A 420 37.82 -5.10 13.82
CA LYS A 420 37.65 -5.08 12.36
C LYS A 420 36.16 -5.17 12.00
N PHE A 421 35.67 -4.18 11.25
CA PHE A 421 34.30 -4.17 10.74
C PHE A 421 34.03 -5.39 9.84
N ASN A 422 32.85 -5.99 9.97
CA ASN A 422 32.43 -7.15 9.20
C ASN A 422 30.91 -7.08 8.96
N ALA A 423 30.51 -7.10 7.69
CA ALA A 423 29.12 -6.91 7.29
C ALA A 423 28.49 -8.21 6.75
N ILE A 424 27.27 -8.50 7.19
CA ILE A 424 26.44 -9.59 6.65
C ILE A 424 25.21 -8.98 6.00
N CYS A 425 24.91 -9.35 4.75
CA CYS A 425 23.81 -8.79 3.98
C CYS A 425 22.64 -9.78 3.85
N HIS A 426 21.41 -9.29 4.06
CA HIS A 426 20.18 -10.04 3.87
C HIS A 426 19.16 -9.24 3.06
N PHE A 427 18.30 -9.92 2.30
CA PHE A 427 17.13 -9.33 1.66
C PHE A 427 15.86 -10.07 2.08
N PHE A 428 15.01 -9.42 2.89
CA PHE A 428 13.74 -9.97 3.34
C PHE A 428 12.57 -9.38 2.54
N GLY A 429 11.62 -10.24 2.18
CA GLY A 429 10.52 -9.89 1.28
C GLY A 429 9.88 -11.14 0.68
N TYR A 430 10.59 -11.85 -0.20
CA TYR A 430 10.07 -13.06 -0.88
C TYR A 430 9.52 -14.11 0.11
N GLN A 431 10.24 -14.34 1.21
CA GLN A 431 9.88 -15.32 2.24
C GLN A 431 8.56 -14.99 2.95
N ALA A 432 8.17 -13.71 2.99
CA ALA A 432 6.96 -13.24 3.64
C ALA A 432 5.74 -13.18 2.69
N ARG A 433 5.93 -13.11 1.36
CA ARG A 433 4.81 -12.95 0.40
C ARG A 433 3.93 -14.18 0.23
N GLY A 434 4.44 -15.34 0.64
CA GLY A 434 3.71 -16.62 0.61
C GLY A 434 3.20 -17.06 1.98
N SER A 435 3.44 -16.28 3.05
CA SER A 435 3.08 -16.67 4.41
C SER A 435 1.57 -16.76 4.60
N LEU A 436 1.15 -17.63 5.54
CA LEU A 436 -0.24 -17.71 5.95
C LEU A 436 -0.68 -16.38 6.58
N PRO A 437 -1.83 -15.81 6.17
CA PRO A 437 -2.32 -14.54 6.70
C PRO A 437 -2.60 -14.60 8.21
N SER A 438 -2.32 -13.48 8.88
CA SER A 438 -2.74 -13.20 10.25
C SER A 438 -4.26 -13.20 10.36
N LYS A 439 -4.81 -13.31 11.58
CA LYS A 439 -6.26 -13.15 11.80
C LYS A 439 -6.77 -11.81 11.24
N PHE A 440 -6.05 -10.73 11.51
CA PHE A 440 -6.40 -9.39 11.00
C PHE A 440 -6.49 -9.35 9.46
N ASP A 441 -5.50 -9.90 8.74
CA ASP A 441 -5.54 -9.93 7.28
C ASP A 441 -6.60 -10.91 6.74
N CYS A 442 -6.87 -12.03 7.45
CA CYS A 442 -7.98 -12.93 7.13
C CYS A 442 -9.34 -12.22 7.20
N ASP A 443 -9.60 -11.52 8.31
CA ASP A 443 -10.82 -10.76 8.56
C ASP A 443 -10.96 -9.61 7.57
N TYR A 444 -9.94 -8.74 7.48
CA TYR A 444 -9.97 -7.55 6.63
C TYR A 444 -10.19 -7.91 5.15
N ALA A 445 -9.49 -8.92 4.64
CA ALA A 445 -9.68 -9.41 3.28
C ALA A 445 -11.09 -9.96 3.03
N TYR A 446 -11.60 -10.79 3.94
CA TYR A 446 -12.93 -11.39 3.83
C TYR A 446 -14.03 -10.32 3.84
N VAL A 447 -13.92 -9.32 4.72
CA VAL A 447 -14.82 -8.16 4.80
C VAL A 447 -14.79 -7.34 3.52
N LEU A 448 -13.61 -7.03 2.97
CA LEU A 448 -13.49 -6.34 1.68
C LEU A 448 -14.15 -7.11 0.53
N GLY A 449 -14.07 -8.45 0.56
CA GLY A 449 -14.76 -9.32 -0.39
C GLY A 449 -16.29 -9.21 -0.32
N HIS A 450 -16.86 -9.18 0.90
CA HIS A 450 -18.29 -8.92 1.10
C HIS A 450 -18.70 -7.52 0.63
N ILE A 451 -17.87 -6.49 0.89
CA ILE A 451 -18.13 -5.11 0.43
C ILE A 451 -18.22 -5.05 -1.11
N CYS A 452 -17.38 -5.79 -1.84
CA CYS A 452 -17.44 -5.82 -3.31
C CYS A 452 -18.81 -6.28 -3.84
N TYR A 453 -19.46 -7.23 -3.16
CA TYR A 453 -20.84 -7.63 -3.50
C TYR A 453 -21.82 -6.48 -3.30
N HIS A 454 -21.74 -5.76 -2.17
CA HIS A 454 -22.67 -4.66 -1.88
C HIS A 454 -22.44 -3.43 -2.77
N ILE A 455 -21.20 -3.15 -3.21
CA ILE A 455 -20.89 -2.17 -4.26
C ILE A 455 -21.63 -2.51 -5.56
N LEU A 456 -21.57 -3.77 -5.98
CA LEU A 456 -22.27 -4.25 -7.18
C LEU A 456 -23.80 -4.19 -7.03
N ALA A 457 -24.32 -4.63 -5.89
CA ALA A 457 -25.76 -4.64 -5.62
C ALA A 457 -26.34 -3.20 -5.51
N ALA A 458 -25.52 -2.22 -5.14
CA ALA A 458 -25.82 -0.78 -5.22
C ALA A 458 -25.61 -0.17 -6.63
N GLY A 459 -25.11 -0.93 -7.61
CA GLY A 459 -24.91 -0.48 -9.00
C GLY A 459 -23.70 0.44 -9.23
N LEU A 460 -22.83 0.58 -8.23
CA LEU A 460 -21.70 1.52 -8.20
C LEU A 460 -20.56 1.09 -9.16
N ASN A 461 -19.89 2.06 -9.79
CA ASN A 461 -18.82 1.84 -10.78
C ASN A 461 -17.59 2.70 -10.49
N GLY A 462 -16.38 2.14 -10.51
CA GLY A 462 -15.15 2.89 -10.24
C GLY A 462 -14.88 3.14 -8.77
N TYR A 463 -15.43 2.31 -7.88
CA TYR A 463 -15.27 2.40 -6.44
C TYR A 463 -14.22 1.42 -5.92
N MET A 464 -13.57 1.79 -4.83
CA MET A 464 -12.76 0.92 -4.00
C MET A 464 -13.57 0.43 -2.79
N ALA A 465 -13.45 -0.85 -2.45
CA ALA A 465 -13.94 -1.37 -1.18
C ALA A 465 -13.09 -0.83 -0.02
N THR A 466 -13.72 -0.27 1.02
CA THR A 466 -13.01 0.39 2.14
C THR A 466 -13.57 -0.01 3.50
N VAL A 467 -12.68 -0.08 4.50
CA VAL A 467 -13.04 -0.30 5.90
C VAL A 467 -12.26 0.69 6.75
N THR A 468 -12.94 1.34 7.68
CA THR A 468 -12.32 2.25 8.67
C THR A 468 -12.56 1.73 10.09
N ASN A 469 -11.82 2.30 11.04
CA ASN A 469 -11.72 1.91 12.43
C ASN A 469 -11.02 0.55 12.64
N LEU A 470 -10.05 0.21 11.79
CA LEU A 470 -9.41 -1.12 11.72
C LEU A 470 -8.57 -1.47 12.97
N LYS A 471 -8.13 -0.48 13.76
CA LYS A 471 -7.46 -0.74 15.05
C LYS A 471 -8.38 -1.41 16.09
N ASN A 472 -9.68 -1.13 16.04
CA ASN A 472 -10.68 -1.72 16.93
C ASN A 472 -11.04 -3.18 16.53
N PRO A 473 -11.78 -3.93 17.38
CA PRO A 473 -12.34 -5.23 17.01
C PRO A 473 -13.33 -5.12 15.83
N VAL A 474 -13.50 -6.23 15.09
CA VAL A 474 -14.26 -6.28 13.82
C VAL A 474 -15.71 -5.82 13.98
N ASN A 475 -16.32 -6.06 15.13
CA ASN A 475 -17.67 -5.60 15.44
C ASN A 475 -17.86 -4.06 15.50
N LYS A 476 -16.77 -3.28 15.52
CA LYS A 476 -16.74 -1.80 15.46
C LYS A 476 -16.23 -1.26 14.13
N TRP A 477 -15.85 -2.10 13.17
CA TRP A 477 -15.41 -1.66 11.85
C TRP A 477 -16.57 -1.00 11.09
N ARG A 478 -16.25 0.01 10.28
CA ARG A 478 -17.22 0.71 9.43
C ARG A 478 -16.93 0.38 7.97
N CYS A 479 -17.88 -0.28 7.32
CA CYS A 479 -17.77 -0.71 5.92
C CYS A 479 -18.31 0.37 4.99
N ALA A 480 -17.54 0.70 3.96
CA ALA A 480 -17.86 1.76 3.01
C ALA A 480 -17.31 1.43 1.61
N ALA A 481 -17.66 2.27 0.64
CA ALA A 481 -16.98 2.33 -0.63
C ALA A 481 -16.71 3.78 -1.00
N ALA A 482 -15.54 4.04 -1.57
CA ALA A 482 -15.11 5.37 -1.99
C ALA A 482 -14.74 5.35 -3.49
N PRO A 483 -15.13 6.37 -4.28
CA PRO A 483 -14.70 6.50 -5.67
C PRO A 483 -13.17 6.53 -5.77
N ILE A 484 -12.59 5.77 -6.70
CA ILE A 484 -11.13 5.72 -6.86
C ILE A 484 -10.61 7.09 -7.32
N THR A 485 -11.40 7.83 -8.09
CA THR A 485 -11.13 9.21 -8.55
C THR A 485 -10.86 10.20 -7.40
N ALA A 486 -11.51 10.02 -6.24
CA ALA A 486 -11.26 10.81 -5.03
C ALA A 486 -9.85 10.58 -4.44
N MET A 487 -9.23 9.44 -4.75
CA MET A 487 -7.89 9.04 -4.27
C MET A 487 -6.76 9.39 -5.26
N MET A 488 -7.09 9.99 -6.40
CA MET A 488 -6.11 10.33 -7.44
C MET A 488 -5.48 11.70 -7.19
N THR A 489 -4.23 11.87 -7.61
CA THR A 489 -3.59 13.17 -7.78
C THR A 489 -2.88 13.25 -9.13
N VAL A 490 -2.36 14.43 -9.48
CA VAL A 490 -1.74 14.71 -10.77
C VAL A 490 -0.33 15.23 -10.54
N LYS A 491 0.67 14.38 -10.75
CA LYS A 491 2.07 14.80 -10.68
C LYS A 491 2.39 15.78 -11.82
N ARG A 492 2.92 16.95 -11.46
CA ARG A 492 3.42 17.95 -12.40
C ARG A 492 4.93 17.78 -12.54
N TYR A 493 5.42 17.46 -13.73
CA TYR A 493 6.84 17.25 -14.00
C TYR A 493 7.47 18.56 -14.49
N GLY A 494 8.26 19.21 -13.63
CA GLY A 494 9.05 20.38 -14.02
C GLY A 494 10.25 19.98 -14.87
N ARG A 495 10.27 20.34 -16.16
CA ARG A 495 11.49 20.38 -16.98
C ARG A 495 11.88 21.84 -17.21
N GLY A 496 12.61 22.41 -16.25
CA GLY A 496 13.12 23.78 -16.31
C GLY A 496 12.04 24.86 -16.18
N PRO A 497 12.44 26.15 -16.25
CA PRO A 497 11.51 27.27 -16.16
C PRO A 497 10.72 27.43 -17.47
N GLY A 498 9.42 27.12 -17.44
CA GLY A 498 8.48 27.50 -18.51
C GLY A 498 7.42 26.46 -18.87
N ASN A 499 7.76 25.16 -18.86
CA ASN A 499 6.84 24.09 -19.28
C ASN A 499 6.85 22.91 -18.28
N ALA A 500 5.98 22.98 -17.27
CA ALA A 500 5.67 21.84 -16.42
C ALA A 500 4.72 20.89 -17.18
N ALA A 501 5.20 19.69 -17.55
CA ALA A 501 4.34 18.69 -18.17
C ALA A 501 3.37 18.14 -17.12
N ILE A 502 2.07 18.35 -17.33
CA ILE A 502 1.01 17.80 -16.49
C ILE A 502 0.97 16.28 -16.72
N GLY A 503 1.23 15.49 -15.69
CA GLY A 503 1.15 14.03 -15.75
C GLY A 503 -0.29 13.54 -15.93
N LYS A 504 -0.44 12.25 -16.24
CA LYS A 504 -1.76 11.62 -16.18
C LYS A 504 -2.22 11.50 -14.72
N PRO A 505 -3.52 11.68 -14.41
CA PRO A 505 -4.06 11.32 -13.11
C PRO A 505 -3.75 9.86 -12.77
N ALA A 506 -3.33 9.60 -11.53
CA ALA A 506 -3.16 8.26 -11.01
C ALA A 506 -3.42 8.22 -9.50
N VAL A 507 -3.67 7.03 -8.96
CA VAL A 507 -3.45 6.80 -7.53
C VAL A 507 -1.94 6.73 -7.31
N HIS A 508 -1.44 7.37 -6.26
CA HIS A 508 0.00 7.40 -5.97
C HIS A 508 0.30 6.69 -4.64
N PRO A 509 1.52 6.11 -4.49
CA PRO A 509 1.91 5.52 -3.22
C PRO A 509 2.09 6.62 -2.17
N ALA A 510 1.46 6.45 -1.02
CA ALA A 510 1.71 7.27 0.16
C ALA A 510 3.08 6.90 0.74
N THR A 511 3.88 7.92 1.08
CA THR A 511 5.15 7.77 1.79
C THR A 511 4.93 7.75 3.31
N VAL A 512 5.97 7.43 4.08
CA VAL A 512 5.97 7.67 5.53
C VAL A 512 5.77 9.16 5.81
N ASP A 513 4.86 9.48 6.73
CA ASP A 513 4.70 10.86 7.23
C ASP A 513 5.74 11.13 8.33
N LEU A 514 6.73 11.97 8.02
CA LEU A 514 7.77 12.42 8.96
C LEU A 514 7.25 13.35 10.07
N LYS A 515 5.95 13.68 10.07
CA LYS A 515 5.23 14.37 11.16
C LYS A 515 4.19 13.44 11.83
N GLY A 516 4.09 12.20 11.38
CA GLY A 516 3.12 11.22 11.85
C GLY A 516 3.57 10.52 13.13
N LYS A 517 2.61 10.08 13.95
CA LYS A 517 2.85 9.45 15.26
C LYS A 517 3.74 8.21 15.21
N ALA A 518 3.72 7.44 14.12
CA ALA A 518 4.58 6.27 13.97
C ALA A 518 6.05 6.66 13.79
N TYR A 519 6.34 7.73 13.04
CA TYR A 519 7.68 8.29 12.93
C TYR A 519 8.10 9.01 14.22
N GLU A 520 7.19 9.73 14.88
CA GLU A 520 7.44 10.33 16.20
C GLU A 520 7.89 9.28 17.22
N LEU A 521 7.20 8.14 17.29
CA LEU A 521 7.56 7.02 18.17
C LEU A 521 8.94 6.43 17.86
N LEU A 522 9.30 6.32 16.58
CA LEU A 522 10.66 5.93 16.17
C LEU A 522 11.69 6.97 16.62
N SER A 523 11.46 8.24 16.31
CA SER A 523 12.37 9.35 16.60
C SER A 523 12.68 9.47 18.10
N GLN A 524 11.66 9.35 18.96
CA GLN A 524 11.80 9.35 20.42
C GLN A 524 12.67 8.20 20.96
N ASN A 525 12.77 7.07 20.24
CA ASN A 525 13.51 5.89 20.67
C ASN A 525 14.81 5.64 19.89
N ALA A 526 15.08 6.38 18.81
CA ALA A 526 16.17 6.10 17.87
C ALA A 526 17.56 6.04 18.55
N THR A 527 17.90 7.01 19.41
CA THR A 527 19.17 7.00 20.17
C THR A 527 19.28 5.80 21.10
N LYS A 528 18.16 5.40 21.73
CA LYS A 528 18.10 4.25 22.63
C LYS A 528 18.29 2.93 21.88
N PHE A 529 17.62 2.77 20.73
CA PHE A 529 17.80 1.59 19.87
C PHE A 529 19.26 1.49 19.36
N LEU A 530 19.84 2.63 18.97
CA LEU A 530 21.21 2.70 18.48
C LEU A 530 22.24 2.23 19.52
N LEU A 531 22.11 2.65 20.78
CA LEU A 531 23.12 2.41 21.81
C LEU A 531 22.83 1.21 22.73
N ASP A 532 21.58 0.99 23.16
CA ASP A 532 21.29 0.17 24.35
C ASP A 532 20.98 -1.31 24.06
N ASP A 533 21.00 -1.75 22.79
CA ASP A 533 20.75 -3.16 22.40
C ASP A 533 19.39 -3.72 22.91
N VAL A 534 18.38 -2.85 22.96
CA VAL A 534 17.02 -3.14 23.46
C VAL A 534 16.15 -3.89 22.44
N TYR A 535 16.75 -4.87 21.76
CA TYR A 535 16.10 -5.71 20.75
C TYR A 535 14.86 -6.41 21.33
N ARG A 536 13.82 -6.52 20.51
CA ARG A 536 12.56 -7.17 20.87
C ARG A 536 12.30 -8.31 19.90
N ASN A 537 12.01 -9.51 20.41
CA ASN A 537 11.53 -10.60 19.58
C ASN A 537 10.00 -10.75 19.72
N PRO A 538 9.19 -10.44 18.68
CA PRO A 538 7.74 -10.65 18.72
C PRO A 538 7.34 -12.12 18.58
N GLY A 539 8.30 -13.02 18.29
CA GLY A 539 8.07 -14.42 18.01
C GLY A 539 7.49 -14.67 16.61
N PRO A 540 7.19 -15.94 16.27
CA PRO A 540 6.47 -16.29 15.05
C PRO A 540 5.06 -15.71 15.02
N LEU A 541 4.50 -15.55 13.83
CA LEU A 541 3.09 -15.20 13.66
C LEU A 541 2.19 -16.21 14.39
N GLN A 542 1.52 -15.75 15.45
CA GLN A 542 0.57 -16.56 16.21
C GLN A 542 -0.81 -16.53 15.55
N PHE A 543 -1.48 -17.68 15.51
CA PHE A 543 -2.86 -17.82 15.02
C PHE A 543 -3.88 -18.03 16.14
N ASP A 544 -3.42 -18.39 17.33
CA ASP A 544 -4.23 -18.53 18.54
C ASP A 544 -3.42 -18.09 19.77
N GLY A 545 -4.10 -17.87 20.90
CA GLY A 545 -3.49 -17.44 22.15
C GLY A 545 -3.04 -15.97 22.17
N PRO A 546 -2.29 -15.56 23.22
CA PRO A 546 -1.85 -14.18 23.40
C PRO A 546 -1.01 -13.68 22.23
N GLY A 547 -1.45 -12.57 21.61
CA GLY A 547 -0.75 -11.94 20.49
C GLY A 547 -1.29 -12.30 19.10
N ALA A 548 -2.16 -13.30 18.96
CA ALA A 548 -2.78 -13.64 17.67
C ALA A 548 -3.63 -12.48 17.09
N ASP A 549 -4.27 -11.70 17.97
CA ASP A 549 -5.12 -10.56 17.60
C ASP A 549 -4.38 -9.20 17.66
N ALA A 550 -3.05 -9.23 17.89
CA ALA A 550 -2.21 -8.04 17.78
C ALA A 550 -2.25 -7.51 16.33
N LYS A 551 -2.13 -6.20 16.16
CA LYS A 551 -2.09 -5.54 14.84
C LYS A 551 -0.79 -4.75 14.71
N ALA A 552 -0.41 -4.39 13.48
CA ALA A 552 0.67 -3.47 13.19
C ALA A 552 0.67 -2.23 14.12
N VAL A 553 1.85 -1.85 14.62
CA VAL A 553 2.05 -0.74 15.56
C VAL A 553 1.62 0.58 14.92
N THR A 554 2.03 0.81 13.67
CA THR A 554 1.61 1.95 12.81
C THR A 554 0.10 2.15 12.81
N LEU A 555 -0.69 1.09 12.56
CA LEU A 555 -2.16 1.14 12.57
C LEU A 555 -2.73 1.48 13.96
N CYS A 556 -2.07 1.04 15.04
CA CYS A 556 -2.55 1.26 16.41
C CYS A 556 -2.25 2.66 16.94
N VAL A 557 -1.09 3.24 16.60
CA VAL A 557 -0.66 4.56 17.10
C VAL A 557 -1.29 5.71 16.32
N GLU A 558 -1.60 5.50 15.04
CA GLU A 558 -2.27 6.48 14.21
C GLU A 558 -3.78 6.58 14.53
N ASP A 559 -4.35 7.75 14.28
CA ASP A 559 -5.78 8.00 14.46
C ASP A 559 -6.42 8.40 13.14
N GLN A 560 -6.70 7.38 12.32
CA GLN A 560 -7.14 7.51 10.93
C GLN A 560 -8.64 7.22 10.71
N ASP A 561 -9.49 7.22 11.74
CA ASP A 561 -10.96 7.10 11.60
C ASP A 561 -11.57 8.39 11.01
N TYR A 562 -11.20 8.68 9.76
CA TYR A 562 -11.61 9.86 8.99
C TYR A 562 -13.13 9.88 8.81
N MET A 563 -13.73 8.74 8.48
CA MET A 563 -15.19 8.63 8.37
C MET A 563 -15.89 8.87 9.70
N GLY A 564 -15.31 8.42 10.82
CA GLY A 564 -15.77 8.77 12.16
C GLY A 564 -15.65 10.26 12.48
N ARG A 565 -14.60 10.93 12.01
CA ARG A 565 -14.43 12.38 12.15
C ARG A 565 -15.44 13.18 11.31
N ILE A 566 -15.71 12.78 10.06
CA ILE A 566 -16.79 13.35 9.23
C ILE A 566 -18.13 13.19 9.95
N LYS A 567 -18.48 11.98 10.40
CA LYS A 567 -19.73 11.76 11.13
C LYS A 567 -19.83 12.60 12.40
N LYS A 568 -18.73 12.75 13.15
CA LYS A 568 -18.68 13.59 14.34
C LYS A 568 -18.87 15.08 14.01
N LEU A 569 -18.34 15.56 12.88
CA LEU A 569 -18.60 16.91 12.37
C LEU A 569 -20.09 17.11 12.06
N GLN A 570 -20.71 16.16 11.36
CA GLN A 570 -22.14 16.20 11.06
C GLN A 570 -22.99 16.23 12.35
N GLU A 571 -22.66 15.42 13.35
CA GLU A 571 -23.32 15.43 14.65
C GLU A 571 -23.18 16.78 15.39
N TYR A 572 -22.13 17.58 15.15
CA TYR A 572 -22.03 18.95 15.66
C TYR A 572 -22.88 19.93 14.85
N LEU A 573 -22.91 19.81 13.52
CA LEU A 573 -23.76 20.64 12.65
C LEU A 573 -25.26 20.44 12.97
N ASP A 574 -25.70 19.20 13.20
CA ASP A 574 -27.08 18.88 13.59
C ASP A 574 -27.42 19.40 15.00
N LYS A 575 -26.45 19.43 15.93
CA LYS A 575 -26.62 20.09 17.24
C LYS A 575 -26.78 21.60 17.09
N VAL A 576 -25.95 22.26 16.28
CA VAL A 576 -26.09 23.70 15.98
C VAL A 576 -27.45 23.97 15.34
N ARG A 577 -27.85 23.21 14.32
CA ARG A 577 -29.17 23.29 13.67
C ARG A 577 -30.34 23.07 14.66
N THR A 578 -30.13 22.25 15.68
CA THR A 578 -31.13 21.99 16.73
C THR A 578 -31.24 23.13 17.75
N ILE A 579 -30.13 23.80 18.06
CA ILE A 579 -30.07 24.96 18.95
C ILE A 579 -30.65 26.21 18.27
N VAL A 580 -30.29 26.45 17.00
CA VAL A 580 -30.67 27.64 16.23
C VAL A 580 -32.01 27.43 15.49
N LYS A 581 -33.01 26.91 16.20
CA LYS A 581 -34.38 26.77 15.68
C LYS A 581 -35.12 28.12 15.69
N PRO A 582 -36.16 28.31 14.84
CA PRO A 582 -37.04 29.47 14.92
C PRO A 582 -37.59 29.64 16.34
N GLY A 583 -37.36 30.81 16.95
CA GLY A 583 -37.68 31.08 18.36
C GLY A 583 -36.49 31.06 19.34
N CYS A 584 -35.27 30.73 18.89
CA CYS A 584 -34.06 30.96 19.68
C CYS A 584 -33.79 32.46 19.91
N SER A 585 -32.98 32.81 20.92
CA SER A 585 -32.64 34.21 21.20
C SER A 585 -31.71 34.80 20.13
N GLN A 586 -31.81 36.12 19.94
CA GLN A 586 -30.96 36.85 18.99
C GLN A 586 -29.46 36.70 19.30
N ASP A 587 -29.08 36.58 20.58
CA ASP A 587 -27.69 36.42 20.98
C ASP A 587 -27.15 35.03 20.62
N VAL A 588 -27.96 33.98 20.76
CA VAL A 588 -27.61 32.61 20.33
C VAL A 588 -27.45 32.55 18.81
N LEU A 589 -28.35 33.19 18.06
CA LEU A 589 -28.26 33.27 16.59
C LEU A 589 -27.00 34.03 16.14
N LYS A 590 -26.69 35.19 16.75
CA LYS A 590 -25.48 35.97 16.45
C LYS A 590 -24.20 35.20 16.79
N ALA A 591 -24.15 34.54 17.94
CA ALA A 591 -23.01 33.73 18.34
C ALA A 591 -22.76 32.55 17.38
N ALA A 592 -23.83 31.85 16.99
CA ALA A 592 -23.75 30.77 16.01
C ALA A 592 -23.27 31.26 14.64
N LEU A 593 -23.82 32.36 14.12
CA LEU A 593 -23.39 32.95 12.86
C LEU A 593 -21.92 33.37 12.89
N SER A 594 -21.48 34.04 13.96
CA SER A 594 -20.08 34.49 14.10
C SER A 594 -19.10 33.31 14.19
N ALA A 595 -19.44 32.26 14.94
CA ALA A 595 -18.62 31.05 15.04
C ALA A 595 -18.54 30.30 13.70
N MET A 596 -19.66 30.13 13.01
CA MET A 596 -19.70 29.44 11.71
C MET A 596 -18.99 30.23 10.60
N ALA A 597 -19.09 31.56 10.60
CA ALA A 597 -18.32 32.42 9.69
C ALA A 597 -16.81 32.24 9.90
N SER A 598 -16.34 32.33 11.16
CA SER A 598 -14.92 32.11 11.49
C SER A 598 -14.42 30.72 11.08
N VAL A 599 -15.22 29.67 11.25
CA VAL A 599 -14.88 28.32 10.77
C VAL A 599 -14.80 28.28 9.24
N THR A 600 -15.74 28.95 8.54
CA THR A 600 -15.75 29.01 7.07
C THR A 600 -14.53 29.76 6.53
N ASP A 601 -14.14 30.86 7.15
CA ASP A 601 -12.95 31.64 6.76
C ASP A 601 -11.66 30.81 6.94
N ILE A 602 -11.50 30.16 8.10
CA ILE A 602 -10.35 29.29 8.38
C ILE A 602 -10.26 28.15 7.36
N LEU A 603 -11.38 27.47 7.10
CA LEU A 603 -11.42 26.36 6.13
C LEU A 603 -11.15 26.84 4.71
N SER A 604 -11.65 28.02 4.31
CA SER A 604 -11.40 28.61 2.99
C SER A 604 -9.93 28.95 2.77
N VAL A 605 -9.24 29.44 3.82
CA VAL A 605 -7.79 29.67 3.79
C VAL A 605 -7.02 28.34 3.71
N MET A 606 -7.48 27.30 4.41
CA MET A 606 -6.85 25.97 4.37
C MET A 606 -7.09 25.21 3.05
N SER A 607 -8.23 25.40 2.39
CA SER A 607 -8.56 24.80 1.09
C SER A 607 -8.00 25.57 -0.09
N SER A 608 -7.57 26.81 0.12
CA SER A 608 -6.88 27.60 -0.91
C SER A 608 -5.59 26.88 -1.31
N PRO A 609 -5.30 26.68 -2.61
CA PRO A 609 -4.09 25.99 -3.04
C PRO A 609 -2.88 26.79 -2.58
N SER A 610 -2.20 26.28 -1.55
CA SER A 610 -1.02 26.92 -0.99
C SER A 610 0.01 27.17 -2.08
N THR A 611 0.36 28.44 -2.29
CA THR A 611 1.50 28.85 -3.13
C THR A 611 2.79 28.47 -2.42
N VAL A 612 3.07 27.18 -2.37
CA VAL A 612 4.33 26.64 -1.86
C VAL A 612 5.43 27.10 -2.82
N ASN A 613 6.24 28.04 -2.35
CA ASN A 613 7.51 28.38 -2.96
C ASN A 613 8.26 27.10 -3.29
N THR A 614 8.55 26.88 -4.57
CA THR A 614 9.40 25.80 -5.04
C THR A 614 10.78 25.93 -4.38
N PRO A 615 11.22 24.97 -3.53
CA PRO A 615 12.63 24.82 -3.27
C PRO A 615 13.26 24.24 -4.54
N PHE A 616 14.31 24.89 -5.02
CA PHE A 616 15.14 24.41 -6.14
C PHE A 616 15.84 23.08 -5.78
#